data_AF-A0A455UCQ2-F1
#
_entry.id   AF-A0A455UCQ2-F1
#
_cell.length_a   1.000
_cell.length_b   1.000
_cell.length_c   1.000
_cell.angle_alpha   90.00
_cell.angle_beta   90.00
_cell.angle_gamma   90.00
#
_symmetry.space_group_name_H-M   'P 1'
#
loop_
_entity.id
_entity.type
_entity.pdbx_description
1 polymer ?
#
loop_
_entity_poly.entity_id
_entity_poly.type
_entity_poly.pdbx_seq_one_letter_code
_entity_poly.pdbx_strand_id
1 'polypeptide(L)'
;MGSQAALIQDQLSYSRLFEQEADNIGLQAMADAGYDPDAMVRMFAAMQRMTRLQGDTPPEFLLTHPVTDNRLSAAQDRAAQLNVADAYTSNTLYDMMRARALLSIYSNTPQQAASRLAQEGAEQAAQDYLAALIAARNSQIDSALAQLDRLASEHPDFAMLPASAASVALEAGQYDAAIQRSQRLLRLMPQYLPAQLILAEAQLQRDPQAAYQLLNDITSQHPDNPQGFNLLAEAAGRSGHDSWGHLARAEHLQLTGRVDRGIRQLSIARDAAEREK
;
A
#
# COMPACT_ATOMS: atom_id res chain seq x y z
N MET A 1 -31.08 -31.41 17.15
CA MET A 1 -29.74 -31.16 17.75
C MET A 1 -28.62 -31.93 17.04
N GLY A 2 -28.78 -33.22 16.68
CA GLY A 2 -27.72 -33.98 15.98
C GLY A 2 -27.41 -33.56 14.53
N SER A 3 -28.40 -33.10 13.76
CA SER A 3 -28.21 -32.68 12.36
C SER A 3 -27.49 -31.34 12.21
N GLN A 4 -27.76 -30.37 13.09
CA GLN A 4 -27.07 -29.07 13.09
C GLN A 4 -25.60 -29.21 13.54
N ALA A 5 -25.32 -30.08 14.51
CA ALA A 5 -23.94 -30.37 14.94
C ALA A 5 -23.12 -31.07 13.83
N ALA A 6 -23.73 -32.01 13.09
CA ALA A 6 -23.07 -32.67 11.97
C ALA A 6 -22.73 -31.71 10.81
N LEU A 7 -23.63 -30.78 10.48
CA LEU A 7 -23.40 -29.77 9.43
C LEU A 7 -22.28 -28.78 9.81
N ILE A 8 -22.20 -28.37 11.07
CA ILE A 8 -21.11 -27.52 11.57
C ILE A 8 -19.78 -28.28 11.56
N GLN A 9 -19.78 -29.55 11.97
CA GLN A 9 -18.60 -30.42 11.97
C GLN A 9 -18.03 -30.58 10.54
N ASP A 10 -18.90 -30.79 9.55
CA ASP A 10 -18.51 -30.89 8.13
C ASP A 10 -17.93 -29.56 7.63
N GLN A 11 -18.59 -28.43 7.88
CA GLN A 11 -18.09 -27.12 7.48
C GLN A 11 -16.70 -26.81 8.05
N LEU A 12 -16.47 -27.13 9.33
CA LEU A 12 -15.17 -26.99 9.97
C LEU A 12 -14.12 -27.96 9.41
N SER A 13 -14.53 -29.16 8.99
CA SER A 13 -13.65 -30.14 8.34
C SER A 13 -13.22 -29.67 6.95
N TYR A 14 -14.15 -29.20 6.13
CA TYR A 14 -13.86 -28.61 4.82
C TYR A 14 -12.93 -27.41 4.95
N SER A 15 -13.18 -26.50 5.91
CA SER A 15 -12.29 -25.37 6.20
C SER A 15 -10.87 -25.83 6.52
N ARG A 16 -10.67 -26.85 7.36
CA ARG A 16 -9.34 -27.37 7.67
C ARG A 16 -8.61 -27.98 6.46
N LEU A 17 -9.33 -28.66 5.57
CA LEU A 17 -8.74 -29.19 4.32
C LEU A 17 -8.27 -28.05 3.40
N PHE A 18 -9.05 -26.97 3.29
CA PHE A 18 -8.65 -25.80 2.53
C PHE A 18 -7.43 -25.09 3.13
N GLU A 19 -7.36 -24.97 4.47
CA GLU A 19 -6.17 -24.42 5.13
C GLU A 19 -4.93 -25.26 4.85
N GLN A 20 -5.04 -26.58 4.92
CA GLN A 20 -3.91 -27.48 4.68
C GLN A 20 -3.42 -27.41 3.22
N GLU A 21 -4.35 -27.36 2.27
CA GLU A 21 -3.99 -27.21 0.86
C GLU A 21 -3.35 -25.84 0.58
N ALA A 22 -3.91 -24.78 1.16
CA ALA A 22 -3.35 -23.44 1.08
C ALA A 22 -1.94 -23.37 1.67
N ASP A 23 -1.69 -24.01 2.81
CA ASP A 23 -0.37 -24.07 3.44
C ASP A 23 0.65 -24.80 2.57
N ASN A 24 0.25 -25.93 1.97
CA ASN A 24 1.11 -26.72 1.09
C ASN A 24 1.50 -25.96 -0.19
N ILE A 25 0.51 -25.37 -0.86
CA ILE A 25 0.73 -24.57 -2.08
C ILE A 25 1.53 -23.31 -1.73
N GLY A 26 1.20 -22.65 -0.63
CA GLY A 26 1.87 -21.44 -0.16
C GLY A 26 3.35 -21.67 0.13
N LEU A 27 3.70 -22.74 0.86
CA LEU A 27 5.09 -23.11 1.12
C LEU A 27 5.88 -23.40 -0.16
N GLN A 28 5.28 -24.14 -1.09
CA GLN A 28 5.92 -24.41 -2.38
C GLN A 28 6.17 -23.11 -3.16
N ALA A 29 5.15 -22.25 -3.26
CA ALA A 29 5.27 -20.96 -3.94
C ALA A 29 6.32 -20.05 -3.29
N MET A 30 6.41 -20.04 -1.96
CA MET A 30 7.46 -19.31 -1.23
C MET A 30 8.86 -19.82 -1.59
N ALA A 31 9.06 -21.14 -1.56
CA ALA A 31 10.34 -21.75 -1.91
C ALA A 31 10.73 -21.49 -3.36
N ASP A 32 9.77 -21.61 -4.30
CA ASP A 32 9.98 -21.35 -5.72
C ASP A 32 10.34 -19.87 -5.99
N ALA A 33 9.81 -18.96 -5.18
CA ALA A 33 10.12 -17.53 -5.23
C ALA A 33 11.40 -17.14 -4.48
N GLY A 34 12.15 -18.11 -3.93
CA GLY A 34 13.42 -17.86 -3.25
C GLY A 34 13.30 -17.54 -1.77
N TYR A 35 12.10 -17.55 -1.18
CA TYR A 35 11.92 -17.27 0.24
C TYR A 35 12.25 -18.48 1.11
N ASP A 36 12.69 -18.19 2.34
CA ASP A 36 12.93 -19.20 3.36
C ASP A 36 11.61 -19.94 3.72
N PRO A 37 11.48 -21.26 3.47
CA PRO A 37 10.28 -22.03 3.79
C PRO A 37 9.99 -22.06 5.30
N ASP A 38 11.03 -21.96 6.14
CA ASP A 38 10.86 -21.89 7.59
C ASP A 38 10.24 -20.56 8.05
N ALA A 39 10.18 -19.54 7.21
CA ALA A 39 9.55 -18.28 7.55
C ALA A 39 8.05 -18.44 7.86
N MET A 40 7.34 -19.31 7.13
CA MET A 40 5.93 -19.61 7.41
C MET A 40 5.76 -20.33 8.76
N VAL A 41 6.65 -21.27 9.07
CA VAL A 41 6.67 -21.97 10.37
C VAL A 41 6.87 -20.96 11.51
N ARG A 42 7.83 -20.04 11.36
CA ARG A 42 8.09 -18.98 12.35
C ARG A 42 6.88 -18.06 12.50
N MET A 43 6.22 -17.69 11.40
CA MET A 43 5.00 -16.89 11.40
C MET A 43 3.86 -17.59 12.16
N PHE A 44 3.63 -18.89 11.90
CA PHE A 44 2.62 -19.68 12.59
C PHE A 44 2.90 -19.80 14.09
N ALA A 45 4.16 -20.07 14.47
CA ALA A 45 4.57 -20.11 15.87
C ALA A 45 4.37 -18.75 16.56
N ALA A 46 4.64 -17.64 15.87
CA ALA A 46 4.42 -16.30 16.39
C ALA A 46 2.92 -16.01 16.59
N MET A 47 2.07 -16.34 15.61
CA MET A 47 0.61 -16.20 15.74
C MET A 47 0.04 -17.07 16.86
N GLN A 48 0.49 -18.32 16.97
CA GLN A 48 0.06 -19.20 18.06
C GLN A 48 0.46 -18.65 19.43
N ARG A 49 1.67 -18.11 19.56
CA ARG A 49 2.12 -17.43 20.78
C ARG A 49 1.25 -16.20 21.08
N MET A 50 0.90 -15.41 20.07
CA MET A 50 0.05 -14.23 20.22
C MET A 50 -1.36 -14.62 20.71
N THR A 51 -1.98 -15.64 20.14
CA THR A 51 -3.29 -16.16 20.61
C THR A 51 -3.24 -16.60 22.07
N ARG A 52 -2.17 -17.31 22.48
CA ARG A 52 -2.00 -17.75 23.86
C ARG A 52 -1.83 -16.58 24.84
N LEU A 53 -1.18 -15.49 24.41
CA LEU A 53 -0.93 -14.32 25.25
C LEU A 53 -2.12 -13.35 25.31
N GLN A 54 -2.88 -13.21 24.22
CA GLN A 54 -4.05 -12.30 24.15
C GLN A 54 -5.36 -12.93 24.66
N GLY A 55 -5.41 -14.25 24.88
CA GLY A 55 -6.59 -14.93 25.40
C GLY A 55 -7.78 -14.85 24.44
N ASP A 56 -8.92 -14.35 24.90
CA ASP A 56 -10.21 -14.37 24.20
C ASP A 56 -10.34 -13.37 23.03
N THR A 57 -9.29 -12.61 22.71
CA THR A 57 -9.29 -11.65 21.59
C THR A 57 -8.17 -11.94 20.60
N PRO A 58 -8.20 -13.09 19.90
CA PRO A 58 -7.26 -13.35 18.81
C PRO A 58 -7.46 -12.34 17.67
N PRO A 59 -6.41 -12.06 16.88
CA PRO A 59 -6.53 -11.31 15.63
C PRO A 59 -7.65 -11.87 14.73
N GLU A 60 -8.38 -10.99 14.05
CA GLU A 60 -9.51 -11.36 13.19
C GLU A 60 -9.14 -12.40 12.13
N PHE A 61 -7.93 -12.30 11.56
CA PHE A 61 -7.39 -13.29 10.63
C PHE A 61 -7.39 -14.73 11.21
N LEU A 62 -7.12 -14.89 12.51
CA LEU A 62 -7.11 -16.20 13.17
C LEU A 62 -8.52 -16.74 13.49
N LEU A 63 -9.56 -15.90 13.38
CA LEU A 63 -10.95 -16.36 13.50
C LEU A 63 -11.38 -17.13 12.25
N THR A 64 -10.92 -16.72 11.07
CA THR A 64 -11.22 -17.40 9.81
C THR A 64 -10.14 -18.42 9.42
N HIS A 65 -8.88 -18.17 9.79
CA HIS A 65 -7.74 -19.04 9.51
C HIS A 65 -7.06 -19.47 10.82
N PRO A 66 -7.67 -20.37 11.61
CA PRO A 66 -7.10 -20.79 12.88
C PRO A 66 -5.79 -21.57 12.67
N VAL A 67 -4.73 -21.12 13.34
CA VAL A 67 -3.44 -21.82 13.38
C VAL A 67 -3.50 -22.88 14.49
N THR A 68 -3.42 -24.14 14.11
CA THR A 68 -3.47 -25.30 15.03
C THR A 68 -2.11 -25.98 15.13
N ASP A 69 -1.88 -26.77 16.19
CA ASP A 69 -0.64 -27.54 16.34
C ASP A 69 -0.41 -28.48 15.14
N ASN A 70 -1.47 -29.11 14.61
CA ASN A 70 -1.38 -29.97 13.43
C ASN A 70 -0.90 -29.23 12.19
N ARG A 71 -1.37 -27.99 11.96
CA ARG A 71 -0.91 -27.15 10.84
C ARG A 71 0.55 -26.76 11.01
N LEU A 72 0.96 -26.39 12.24
CA LEU A 72 2.35 -26.04 12.51
C LEU A 72 3.29 -27.23 12.24
N SER A 73 2.94 -28.43 12.72
CA SER A 73 3.73 -29.65 12.46
C SER A 73 3.76 -30.00 10.97
N ALA A 74 2.62 -29.93 10.28
CA ALA A 74 2.58 -30.20 8.83
C ALA A 74 3.42 -29.19 8.03
N ALA A 75 3.38 -27.90 8.40
CA ALA A 75 4.22 -26.87 7.80
C ALA A 75 5.71 -27.13 8.06
N GLN A 76 6.08 -27.58 9.26
CA GLN A 76 7.47 -27.97 9.59
C GLN A 76 7.94 -29.15 8.73
N ASP A 77 7.15 -30.22 8.66
CA ASP A 77 7.48 -31.41 7.86
C ASP A 77 7.62 -31.07 6.37
N ARG A 78 6.78 -30.16 5.88
CA ARG A 78 6.82 -29.70 4.48
C ARG A 78 8.01 -28.79 4.21
N ALA A 79 8.26 -27.81 5.06
CA ALA A 79 9.40 -26.90 4.93
C ALA A 79 10.72 -27.66 4.88
N ALA A 80 10.89 -28.71 5.71
CA ALA A 80 12.08 -29.55 5.72
C ALA A 80 12.34 -30.33 4.42
N GLN A 81 11.34 -30.45 3.53
CA GLN A 81 11.45 -31.14 2.24
C GLN A 81 11.69 -30.17 1.08
N LEU A 82 11.59 -28.86 1.31
CA LEU A 82 11.73 -27.85 0.27
C LEU A 82 13.18 -27.36 0.19
N ASN A 83 13.68 -27.25 -1.03
CA ASN A 83 15.00 -26.69 -1.31
C ASN A 83 14.83 -25.36 -2.04
N VAL A 84 15.53 -24.33 -1.58
CA VAL A 84 15.54 -23.02 -2.23
C VAL A 84 16.82 -22.91 -3.06
N ALA A 85 16.67 -22.82 -4.38
CA ALA A 85 17.82 -22.72 -5.29
C ALA A 85 18.47 -21.33 -5.26
N ASP A 86 17.64 -20.28 -5.30
CA ASP A 86 18.06 -18.88 -5.31
C ASP A 86 17.46 -18.15 -4.11
N ALA A 87 18.20 -18.11 -3.00
CA ALA A 87 17.72 -17.46 -1.79
C ALA A 87 17.55 -15.94 -2.01
N TYR A 88 16.34 -15.44 -1.76
CA TYR A 88 16.05 -14.01 -1.73
C TYR A 88 16.77 -13.38 -0.52
N THR A 89 17.63 -12.38 -0.78
CA THR A 89 18.53 -11.80 0.23
C THR A 89 18.27 -10.33 0.55
N SER A 90 17.48 -9.62 -0.26
CA SER A 90 17.33 -8.16 -0.13
C SER A 90 16.17 -7.77 0.78
N ASN A 91 16.47 -7.48 2.04
CA ASN A 91 15.48 -7.00 3.01
C ASN A 91 15.32 -5.48 3.02
N THR A 92 16.23 -4.71 2.40
CA THR A 92 16.21 -3.24 2.47
C THR A 92 14.88 -2.63 2.02
N LEU A 93 14.41 -3.00 0.82
CA LEU A 93 13.16 -2.45 0.26
C LEU A 93 11.96 -2.87 1.12
N TYR A 94 11.94 -4.13 1.58
CA TYR A 94 10.92 -4.63 2.49
C TYR A 94 10.92 -3.85 3.82
N ASP A 95 12.08 -3.61 4.40
CA ASP A 95 12.24 -2.85 5.64
C ASP A 95 11.85 -1.37 5.46
N MET A 96 12.11 -0.76 4.31
CA MET A 96 11.64 0.58 3.97
C MET A 96 10.11 0.64 3.85
N MET A 97 9.50 -0.40 3.27
CA MET A 97 8.04 -0.51 3.24
C MET A 97 7.46 -0.75 4.65
N ARG A 98 8.12 -1.57 5.47
CA ARG A 98 7.78 -1.78 6.89
C ARG A 98 7.91 -0.48 7.67
N ALA A 99 8.93 0.32 7.43
CA ALA A 99 9.11 1.65 8.00
C ALA A 99 7.90 2.57 7.71
N ARG A 100 7.46 2.66 6.46
CA ARG A 100 6.26 3.42 6.08
C ARG A 100 5.01 2.92 6.79
N ALA A 101 4.79 1.61 6.82
CA ALA A 101 3.63 1.00 7.46
C ALA A 101 3.62 1.31 8.98
N LEU A 102 4.76 1.12 9.66
CA LEU A 102 4.92 1.45 11.07
C LEU A 102 4.67 2.93 11.34
N LEU A 103 5.16 3.84 10.49
CA LEU A 103 4.90 5.28 10.63
C LEU A 103 3.41 5.65 10.47
N SER A 104 2.67 4.88 9.66
CA SER A 104 1.22 5.00 9.53
C SER A 104 0.49 4.48 10.77
N ILE A 105 0.90 3.35 11.31
CA ILE A 105 0.31 2.74 12.51
C ILE A 105 0.57 3.61 13.75
N TYR A 106 1.80 4.10 13.89
CA TYR A 106 2.25 4.96 14.99
C TYR A 106 2.21 6.43 14.61
N SER A 107 1.12 6.87 13.98
CA SER A 107 1.00 8.24 13.45
C SER A 107 1.22 9.32 14.52
N ASN A 108 0.74 9.06 15.74
CA ASN A 108 0.81 9.97 16.88
C ASN A 108 2.07 9.76 17.75
N THR A 109 2.82 8.67 17.53
CA THR A 109 4.05 8.34 18.27
C THR A 109 5.16 7.86 17.32
N PRO A 110 5.63 8.70 16.37
CA PRO A 110 6.55 8.25 15.32
C PRO A 110 7.87 7.65 15.84
N GLN A 111 8.36 8.08 17.00
CA GLN A 111 9.54 7.53 17.67
C GLN A 111 9.34 6.09 18.16
N GLN A 112 8.11 5.68 18.44
CA GLN A 112 7.76 4.29 18.73
C GLN A 112 7.92 3.42 17.47
N ALA A 113 7.55 3.95 16.31
CA ALA A 113 7.78 3.31 15.02
C ALA A 113 9.28 3.05 14.79
N ALA A 114 10.12 4.06 15.04
CA ALA A 114 11.57 3.95 14.90
C ALA A 114 12.18 2.94 15.88
N SER A 115 11.81 3.02 17.17
CA SER A 115 12.26 2.06 18.19
C SER A 115 11.90 0.63 17.82
N ARG A 116 10.67 0.41 17.32
CA ARG A 116 10.19 -0.92 16.93
C ARG A 116 10.94 -1.47 15.72
N LEU A 117 11.09 -0.66 14.68
CA LEU A 117 11.81 -1.05 13.46
C LEU A 117 13.25 -1.47 13.77
N ALA A 118 13.94 -0.72 14.63
CA ALA A 118 15.31 -1.01 15.06
C ALA A 118 15.40 -2.29 15.92
N GLN A 119 14.47 -2.48 16.87
CA GLN A 119 14.42 -3.70 17.70
C GLN A 119 14.16 -4.97 16.88
N GLU A 120 13.42 -4.85 15.79
CA GLU A 120 13.14 -5.94 14.85
C GLU A 120 14.29 -6.18 13.86
N GLY A 121 15.43 -5.50 14.01
CA GLY A 121 16.66 -5.76 13.25
C GLY A 121 16.60 -5.31 11.79
N ALA A 122 15.78 -4.31 11.46
CA ALA A 122 15.76 -3.75 10.10
C ALA A 122 17.11 -3.15 9.70
N GLU A 123 17.42 -3.19 8.41
CA GLU A 123 18.64 -2.61 7.87
C GLU A 123 18.76 -1.10 8.13
N GLN A 124 20.00 -0.60 8.26
CA GLN A 124 20.27 0.80 8.59
C GLN A 124 19.63 1.77 7.60
N ALA A 125 19.66 1.46 6.30
CA ALA A 125 19.06 2.31 5.26
C ALA A 125 17.54 2.49 5.46
N ALA A 126 16.82 1.47 5.95
CA ALA A 126 15.41 1.58 6.26
C ALA A 126 15.14 2.38 7.55
N GLN A 127 16.03 2.30 8.53
CA GLN A 127 15.96 3.13 9.73
C GLN A 127 16.22 4.61 9.39
N ASP A 128 17.21 4.89 8.56
CA ASP A 128 17.53 6.24 8.08
C ASP A 128 16.38 6.80 7.22
N TYR A 129 15.78 5.94 6.39
CA TYR A 129 14.59 6.28 5.63
C TYR A 129 13.41 6.67 6.54
N LEU A 130 13.13 5.88 7.58
CA LEU A 130 12.10 6.22 8.58
C LEU A 130 12.41 7.53 9.28
N ALA A 131 13.66 7.75 9.68
CA ALA A 131 14.10 8.98 10.34
C ALA A 131 13.84 10.21 9.45
N ALA A 132 14.09 10.12 8.14
CA ALA A 132 13.80 11.19 7.20
C ALA A 132 12.30 11.52 7.12
N LEU A 133 11.44 10.49 7.07
CA LEU A 133 9.99 10.68 7.08
C LEU A 133 9.47 11.30 8.40
N ILE A 134 10.07 10.91 9.54
CA ILE A 134 9.76 11.50 10.85
C ILE A 134 10.20 12.97 10.89
N ALA A 135 11.40 13.29 10.39
CA ALA A 135 11.89 14.66 10.28
C ALA A 135 10.94 15.53 9.44
N ALA A 136 10.45 15.02 8.32
CA ALA A 136 9.46 15.71 7.50
C ALA A 136 8.17 16.03 8.28
N ARG A 137 7.64 15.08 9.06
CA ARG A 137 6.47 15.31 9.93
C ARG A 137 6.71 16.36 11.01
N ASN A 138 7.96 16.48 11.48
CA ASN A 138 8.38 17.51 12.43
C ASN A 138 8.70 18.85 11.74
N SER A 139 8.28 19.06 10.49
CA SER A 139 8.54 20.26 9.68
C SER A 139 10.02 20.52 9.37
N GLN A 140 10.90 19.52 9.53
CA GLN A 140 12.33 19.62 9.23
C GLN A 140 12.57 19.24 7.75
N ILE A 141 11.91 19.96 6.83
CA ILE A 141 11.75 19.56 5.43
C ILE A 141 13.10 19.46 4.71
N ASP A 142 13.97 20.47 4.83
CA ASP A 142 15.26 20.48 4.15
C ASP A 142 16.16 19.32 4.58
N SER A 143 16.17 19.02 5.88
CA SER A 143 16.91 17.87 6.43
C SER A 143 16.35 16.55 5.93
N ALA A 144 15.02 16.41 5.90
CA ALA A 144 14.36 15.20 5.39
C ALA A 144 14.67 14.97 3.91
N LEU A 145 14.55 16.02 3.08
CA LEU A 145 14.85 15.95 1.66
C LEU A 145 16.32 15.61 1.41
N ALA A 146 17.25 16.22 2.14
CA ALA A 146 18.68 15.91 2.00
C ALA A 146 19.00 14.46 2.37
N GLN A 147 18.34 13.89 3.38
CA GLN A 147 18.49 12.48 3.75
C GLN A 147 17.91 11.56 2.68
N LEU A 148 16.71 11.85 2.17
CA LEU A 148 16.08 11.06 1.10
C LEU A 148 16.90 11.12 -0.21
N ASP A 149 17.45 12.28 -0.56
CA ASP A 149 18.29 12.44 -1.75
C ASP A 149 19.61 11.67 -1.61
N ARG A 150 20.20 11.63 -0.41
CA ARG A 150 21.37 10.79 -0.14
C ARG A 150 21.04 9.30 -0.28
N LEU A 151 19.97 8.83 0.36
CA LEU A 151 19.54 7.44 0.26
C LEU A 151 19.24 7.05 -1.20
N ALA A 152 18.61 7.94 -1.97
CA ALA A 152 18.35 7.69 -3.39
C ALA A 152 19.64 7.57 -4.23
N SER A 153 20.72 8.25 -3.83
CA SER A 153 22.02 8.11 -4.49
C SER A 153 22.75 6.81 -4.10
N GLU A 154 22.56 6.33 -2.87
CA GLU A 154 23.13 5.08 -2.36
C GLU A 154 22.35 3.85 -2.87
N HIS A 155 21.04 4.01 -3.12
CA HIS A 155 20.13 2.96 -3.57
C HIS A 155 19.35 3.39 -4.83
N PRO A 156 20.01 3.53 -5.99
CA PRO A 156 19.40 4.07 -7.21
C PRO A 156 18.25 3.22 -7.77
N ASP A 157 18.20 1.93 -7.44
CA ASP A 157 17.14 1.01 -7.90
C ASP A 157 15.80 1.23 -7.16
N PHE A 158 15.80 1.96 -6.04
CA PHE A 158 14.61 2.16 -5.22
C PHE A 158 13.91 3.46 -5.56
N ALA A 159 13.10 3.44 -6.63
CA ALA A 159 12.28 4.56 -7.08
C ALA A 159 11.36 5.16 -6.00
N MET A 160 11.04 4.39 -4.94
CA MET A 160 10.29 4.89 -3.79
C MET A 160 11.00 6.04 -3.05
N LEU A 161 12.34 6.09 -3.07
CA LEU A 161 13.11 7.13 -2.37
C LEU A 161 12.92 8.52 -3.00
N PRO A 162 13.18 8.74 -4.31
CA PRO A 162 12.89 10.02 -4.95
C PRO A 162 11.39 10.36 -4.95
N ALA A 163 10.50 9.36 -5.04
CA ALA A 163 9.06 9.59 -4.91
C ALA A 163 8.66 10.04 -3.50
N SER A 164 9.30 9.50 -2.45
CA SER A 164 9.11 9.96 -1.07
C SER A 164 9.56 11.41 -0.92
N ALA A 165 10.68 11.80 -1.54
CA ALA A 165 11.13 13.19 -1.50
C ALA A 165 10.14 14.13 -2.22
N ALA A 166 9.54 13.69 -3.32
CA ALA A 166 8.48 14.45 -3.99
C ALA A 166 7.22 14.58 -3.11
N SER A 167 6.81 13.50 -2.44
CA SER A 167 5.68 13.48 -1.49
C SER A 167 5.92 14.42 -0.31
N VAL A 168 7.12 14.38 0.29
CA VAL A 168 7.51 15.28 1.39
C VAL A 168 7.45 16.75 0.97
N ALA A 169 7.91 17.08 -0.24
CA ALA A 169 7.80 18.44 -0.76
C ALA A 169 6.33 18.85 -0.98
N LEU A 170 5.49 17.95 -1.49
CA LEU A 170 4.05 18.18 -1.69
C LEU A 170 3.33 18.43 -0.35
N GLU A 171 3.54 17.55 0.63
CA GLU A 171 2.94 17.63 1.97
C GLU A 171 3.38 18.89 2.72
N ALA A 172 4.61 19.37 2.47
CA ALA A 172 5.12 20.63 2.99
C ALA A 172 4.58 21.88 2.27
N GLY A 173 3.73 21.73 1.25
CA GLY A 173 3.23 22.83 0.43
C GLY A 173 4.26 23.42 -0.55
N GLN A 174 5.41 22.78 -0.72
CA GLN A 174 6.46 23.17 -1.67
C GLN A 174 6.12 22.64 -3.08
N TYR A 175 4.99 23.08 -3.64
CA TYR A 175 4.42 22.52 -4.87
C TYR A 175 5.39 22.56 -6.06
N ASP A 176 6.16 23.64 -6.22
CA ASP A 176 7.10 23.75 -7.35
C ASP A 176 8.25 22.75 -7.22
N ALA A 177 8.72 22.49 -5.99
CA ALA A 177 9.72 21.46 -5.71
C ALA A 177 9.15 20.06 -5.93
N ALA A 178 7.91 19.80 -5.52
CA ALA A 178 7.23 18.53 -5.77
C ALA A 178 7.08 18.26 -7.28
N ILE A 179 6.65 19.25 -8.06
CA ILE A 179 6.54 19.16 -9.53
C ILE A 179 7.90 18.80 -10.14
N GLN A 180 8.96 19.54 -9.80
CA GLN A 180 10.30 19.31 -10.35
C GLN A 180 10.86 17.92 -9.99
N ARG A 181 10.65 17.48 -8.74
CA ARG A 181 11.08 16.15 -8.26
C ARG A 181 10.33 15.03 -8.99
N SER A 182 9.00 15.12 -9.09
CA SER A 182 8.19 14.14 -9.82
C SER A 182 8.55 14.09 -11.30
N GLN A 183 8.70 15.24 -11.98
CA GLN A 183 9.12 15.28 -13.39
C GLN A 183 10.50 14.67 -13.62
N ARG A 184 11.45 14.85 -12.69
CA ARG A 184 12.77 14.21 -12.77
C ARG A 184 12.66 12.69 -12.72
N LEU A 185 11.83 12.15 -11.82
CA LEU A 185 11.60 10.72 -11.73
C LEU A 185 10.85 10.18 -12.95
N LEU A 186 9.81 10.87 -13.43
CA LEU A 186 9.01 10.46 -14.58
C LEU A 186 9.79 10.51 -15.90
N ARG A 187 10.87 11.29 -16.01
CA ARG A 187 11.79 11.19 -17.16
C ARG A 187 12.49 9.83 -17.26
N LEU A 188 12.71 9.17 -16.13
CA LEU A 188 13.34 7.85 -16.05
C LEU A 188 12.28 6.74 -16.03
N MET A 189 11.16 6.98 -15.35
CA MET A 189 10.07 6.02 -15.18
C MET A 189 8.71 6.65 -15.52
N PRO A 190 8.37 6.81 -16.82
CA PRO A 190 7.19 7.58 -17.24
C PRO A 190 5.84 7.05 -16.72
N GLN A 191 5.76 5.75 -16.43
CA GLN A 191 4.54 5.07 -15.95
C GLN A 191 4.55 4.83 -14.44
N TYR A 192 5.44 5.48 -13.68
CA TYR A 192 5.49 5.31 -12.24
C TYR A 192 4.35 6.09 -11.56
N LEU A 193 3.21 5.41 -11.42
CA LEU A 193 1.95 5.97 -10.93
C LEU A 193 2.08 6.84 -9.66
N PRO A 194 2.84 6.46 -8.60
CA PRO A 194 3.00 7.33 -7.43
C PRO A 194 3.53 8.73 -7.78
N ALA A 195 4.51 8.83 -8.68
CA ALA A 195 5.06 10.12 -9.10
C ALA A 195 4.10 10.89 -10.03
N GLN A 196 3.31 10.19 -10.85
CA GLN A 196 2.27 10.81 -11.68
C GLN A 196 1.19 11.46 -10.80
N LEU A 197 0.72 10.76 -9.76
CA LEU A 197 -0.28 11.29 -8.82
C LEU A 197 0.28 12.46 -8.00
N ILE A 198 1.51 12.37 -7.49
CA ILE A 198 2.17 13.48 -6.77
C ILE A 198 2.32 14.70 -7.69
N LEU A 199 2.72 14.49 -8.95
CA LEU A 199 2.81 15.58 -9.93
C LEU A 199 1.45 16.24 -10.16
N ALA A 200 0.41 15.44 -10.41
CA ALA A 200 -0.94 15.93 -10.64
C ALA A 200 -1.49 16.72 -9.45
N GLU A 201 -1.30 16.22 -8.23
CA GLU A 201 -1.74 16.89 -7.01
C GLU A 201 -0.98 18.21 -6.76
N ALA A 202 0.33 18.23 -7.03
CA ALA A 202 1.12 19.47 -6.95
C ALA A 202 0.69 20.48 -8.03
N GLN A 203 0.44 20.02 -9.26
CA GLN A 203 -0.06 20.86 -10.35
C GLN A 203 -1.45 21.39 -10.05
N LEU A 204 -2.32 20.63 -9.40
CA LEU A 204 -3.66 21.09 -9.04
C LEU A 204 -3.63 22.36 -8.20
N GLN A 205 -2.58 22.59 -7.41
CA GLN A 205 -2.39 23.80 -6.62
C GLN A 205 -1.78 24.98 -7.40
N ARG A 206 -1.23 24.75 -8.60
CA ARG A 206 -0.57 25.76 -9.43
C ARG A 206 -1.34 26.08 -10.70
N ASP A 207 -1.71 25.05 -11.42
CA ASP A 207 -2.38 25.06 -12.71
C ASP A 207 -3.40 23.90 -12.75
N PRO A 208 -4.65 24.15 -12.31
CA PRO A 208 -5.72 23.14 -12.36
C PRO A 208 -6.00 22.61 -13.76
N GLN A 209 -5.75 23.41 -14.81
CA GLN A 209 -5.94 22.99 -16.20
C GLN A 209 -4.91 21.94 -16.60
N ALA A 210 -3.63 22.18 -16.29
CA ALA A 210 -2.56 21.21 -16.53
C ALA A 210 -2.80 19.93 -15.72
N ALA A 211 -3.22 20.05 -14.46
CA ALA A 211 -3.58 18.91 -13.63
C ALA A 211 -4.73 18.10 -14.23
N TYR A 212 -5.79 18.75 -14.73
CA TYR A 212 -6.92 18.10 -15.39
C TYR A 212 -6.47 17.27 -16.61
N GLN A 213 -5.63 17.85 -17.48
CA GLN A 213 -5.11 17.13 -18.65
C GLN A 213 -4.30 15.90 -18.26
N LEU A 214 -3.37 16.05 -17.31
CA LEU A 214 -2.55 14.94 -16.81
C LEU A 214 -3.43 13.86 -16.16
N LEU A 215 -4.40 14.25 -15.34
CA LEU A 215 -5.28 13.32 -14.63
C LEU A 215 -6.19 12.55 -15.58
N ASN A 216 -6.64 13.17 -16.67
CA ASN A 216 -7.41 12.48 -17.70
C ASN A 216 -6.61 11.33 -18.34
N ASP A 217 -5.32 11.55 -18.60
CA ASP A 217 -4.41 10.53 -19.12
C ASP A 217 -4.15 9.42 -18.08
N ILE A 218 -3.93 9.80 -16.81
CA ILE A 218 -3.72 8.86 -15.70
C ILE A 218 -4.94 7.96 -15.52
N THR A 219 -6.15 8.52 -15.44
CA THR A 219 -7.38 7.73 -15.22
C THR A 219 -7.74 6.84 -16.40
N SER A 220 -7.32 7.23 -17.62
CA SER A 220 -7.49 6.38 -18.80
C SER A 220 -6.56 5.16 -18.76
N GLN A 221 -5.36 5.31 -18.21
CA GLN A 221 -4.38 4.21 -18.05
C GLN A 221 -4.66 3.35 -16.81
N HIS A 222 -5.26 3.94 -15.77
CA HIS A 222 -5.55 3.30 -14.48
C HIS A 222 -7.03 3.46 -14.09
N PRO A 223 -7.95 2.82 -14.85
CA PRO A 223 -9.40 2.97 -14.65
C PRO A 223 -9.91 2.36 -13.34
N ASP A 224 -9.07 1.59 -12.64
CA ASP A 224 -9.34 0.99 -11.33
C ASP A 224 -8.83 1.84 -10.16
N ASN A 225 -8.18 2.99 -10.43
CA ASN A 225 -7.60 3.83 -9.38
C ASN A 225 -8.59 4.93 -8.90
N PRO A 226 -9.21 4.79 -7.71
CA PRO A 226 -10.18 5.77 -7.23
C PRO A 226 -9.56 7.12 -6.86
N GLN A 227 -8.26 7.17 -6.54
CA GLN A 227 -7.58 8.43 -6.18
C GLN A 227 -7.42 9.33 -7.40
N GLY A 228 -7.04 8.77 -8.56
CA GLY A 228 -6.95 9.50 -9.82
C GLY A 228 -8.28 10.17 -10.18
N PHE A 229 -9.39 9.45 -10.08
CA PHE A 229 -10.72 10.02 -10.32
C PHE A 229 -11.13 11.08 -9.29
N ASN A 230 -10.72 10.94 -8.02
CA ASN A 230 -10.98 11.98 -7.02
C ASN A 230 -10.24 13.28 -7.34
N LEU A 231 -8.95 13.19 -7.71
CA LEU A 231 -8.16 14.34 -8.13
C LEU A 231 -8.69 14.93 -9.43
N LEU A 232 -9.08 14.09 -10.40
CA LEU A 232 -9.64 14.53 -11.69
C LEU A 232 -10.92 15.32 -11.48
N ALA A 233 -11.80 14.88 -10.58
CA ALA A 233 -13.03 15.59 -10.25
C ALA A 233 -12.74 16.99 -9.69
N GLU A 234 -11.74 17.11 -8.81
CA GLU A 234 -11.32 18.41 -8.25
C GLU A 234 -10.68 19.30 -9.33
N ALA A 235 -9.77 18.76 -10.13
CA ALA A 235 -9.10 19.48 -11.21
C ALA A 235 -10.09 20.00 -12.24
N ALA A 236 -11.05 19.18 -12.65
CA ALA A 236 -12.11 19.54 -13.58
C ALA A 236 -12.97 20.69 -13.03
N GLY A 237 -13.45 20.60 -11.79
CA GLY A 237 -14.23 21.69 -11.17
C GLY A 237 -13.44 22.99 -10.98
N ARG A 238 -12.13 22.91 -10.74
CA ARG A 238 -11.25 24.09 -10.61
C ARG A 238 -10.77 24.67 -11.94
N SER A 239 -11.06 24.00 -13.05
CA SER A 239 -10.68 24.41 -14.41
C SER A 239 -11.87 24.66 -15.34
N GLY A 240 -13.11 24.63 -14.81
CA GLY A 240 -14.33 24.92 -15.57
C GLY A 240 -14.83 23.74 -16.43
N HIS A 241 -14.40 22.52 -16.15
CA HIS A 241 -14.87 21.30 -16.81
C HIS A 241 -15.93 20.60 -15.94
N ASP A 242 -17.02 21.29 -15.61
CA ASP A 242 -17.98 20.85 -14.59
C ASP A 242 -18.61 19.49 -14.92
N SER A 243 -19.00 19.26 -16.18
CA SER A 243 -19.53 17.98 -16.65
C SER A 243 -18.57 16.82 -16.41
N TRP A 244 -17.29 17.00 -16.78
CA TRP A 244 -16.23 16.03 -16.53
C TRP A 244 -15.94 15.84 -15.04
N GLY A 245 -16.06 16.89 -14.23
CA GLY A 245 -15.90 16.81 -12.78
C GLY A 245 -16.94 15.89 -12.14
N HIS A 246 -18.19 16.01 -12.56
CA HIS A 246 -19.27 15.13 -12.11
C HIS A 246 -19.09 13.69 -12.61
N LEU A 247 -18.63 13.49 -13.85
CA LEU A 247 -18.32 12.16 -14.37
C LEU A 247 -17.20 11.49 -13.57
N ALA A 248 -16.07 12.16 -13.37
CA ALA A 248 -14.96 11.66 -12.58
C ALA A 248 -15.39 11.36 -11.13
N ARG A 249 -16.26 12.20 -10.55
CA ARG A 249 -16.83 11.95 -9.22
C ARG A 249 -17.71 10.70 -9.20
N ALA A 250 -18.47 10.43 -10.26
CA ALA A 250 -19.26 9.21 -10.38
C ALA A 250 -18.38 7.96 -10.39
N GLU A 251 -17.30 7.97 -11.17
CA GLU A 251 -16.32 6.87 -11.24
C GLU A 251 -15.66 6.61 -9.89
N HIS A 252 -15.19 7.67 -9.21
CA HIS A 252 -14.66 7.55 -7.85
C HIS A 252 -15.68 6.91 -6.88
N LEU A 253 -16.96 7.30 -6.96
CA LEU A 253 -18.02 6.76 -6.11
C LEU A 253 -18.32 5.30 -6.43
N GLN A 254 -18.26 4.90 -7.70
CA GLN A 254 -18.43 3.50 -8.11
C GLN A 254 -17.30 2.64 -7.57
N LEU A 255 -16.04 3.05 -7.78
CA LEU A 255 -14.85 2.34 -7.31
C LEU A 255 -14.76 2.25 -5.78
N THR A 256 -15.41 3.18 -5.06
CA THR A 256 -15.50 3.16 -3.59
C THR A 256 -16.80 2.54 -3.06
N GLY A 257 -17.56 1.84 -3.91
CA GLY A 257 -18.75 1.07 -3.53
C GLY A 257 -20.01 1.89 -3.28
N ARG A 258 -20.00 3.20 -3.56
CA ARG A 258 -21.15 4.11 -3.42
C ARG A 258 -21.88 4.32 -4.75
N VAL A 259 -22.22 3.21 -5.41
CA VAL A 259 -22.79 3.16 -6.77
C VAL A 259 -24.03 4.04 -6.91
N ASP A 260 -24.99 3.97 -5.98
CA ASP A 260 -26.21 4.79 -6.04
C ASP A 260 -25.93 6.30 -6.05
N ARG A 261 -24.89 6.73 -5.33
CA ARG A 261 -24.44 8.13 -5.35
C ARG A 261 -23.76 8.45 -6.67
N GLY A 262 -23.00 7.51 -7.23
CA GLY A 262 -22.37 7.62 -8.54
C GLY A 262 -23.39 7.82 -9.66
N ILE A 263 -24.47 7.02 -9.70
CA ILE A 263 -25.56 7.17 -10.68
C ILE A 263 -26.16 8.59 -10.65
N ARG A 264 -26.36 9.16 -9.46
CA ARG A 264 -26.84 10.55 -9.34
C ARG A 264 -25.84 11.57 -9.88
N GLN A 265 -24.54 11.34 -9.70
CA GLN A 265 -23.51 12.21 -10.29
C GLN A 265 -23.51 12.13 -11.82
N LEU A 266 -23.76 10.97 -12.42
CA LEU A 266 -23.89 10.85 -13.89
C LEU A 266 -25.05 11.67 -14.43
N SER A 267 -26.19 11.70 -13.74
CA SER A 267 -27.31 12.57 -14.12
C SER A 267 -26.90 14.05 -14.10
N ILE A 268 -26.19 14.49 -13.06
CA ILE A 268 -25.70 15.87 -12.96
C ILE A 268 -24.66 16.17 -14.05
N ALA A 269 -23.77 15.22 -14.35
CA ALA A 269 -22.78 15.35 -15.43
C ALA A 269 -23.44 15.57 -16.79
N ARG A 270 -24.49 14.81 -17.10
CA ARG A 270 -25.29 14.97 -18.33
C ARG A 270 -25.93 16.36 -18.38
N ASP A 271 -26.60 16.77 -17.32
CA ASP A 271 -27.30 18.06 -17.26
C ASP A 271 -26.31 19.25 -17.30
N ALA A 272 -25.08 19.08 -16.81
CA ALA A 272 -24.00 20.05 -16.97
C ALA A 272 -23.50 20.11 -18.43
N ALA A 273 -23.26 18.96 -19.06
CA ALA A 273 -22.81 18.89 -20.45
C ALA A 273 -23.81 19.50 -21.45
N GLU A 274 -25.12 19.48 -21.14
CA GLU A 274 -26.13 20.17 -21.95
C GLU A 274 -26.08 21.69 -21.84
N ARG A 275 -25.61 22.22 -20.70
CA ARG A 275 -25.48 23.66 -20.43
C ARG A 275 -24.15 24.26 -20.91
N GLU A 276 -23.13 23.44 -21.10
CA GLU A 276 -21.82 23.82 -21.62
C GLU A 276 -21.78 23.97 -23.16
N LYS A 277 -22.87 23.60 -23.85
CA LYS A 277 -23.06 23.78 -25.30
C LYS A 277 -23.49 25.20 -25.66
#